data_AF-A0A3P1WSC9-F1
#
_entry.id   AF-A0A3P1WSC9-F1
#
_cell.length_a   1.000
_cell.length_b   1.000
_cell.length_c   1.000
_cell.angle_alpha   90.00
_cell.angle_beta   90.00
_cell.angle_gamma   90.00
#
_symmetry.space_group_name_H-M   'P 1'
#
loop_
_entity.id
_entity.type
_entity.pdbx_description
1 polymer ?
#
loop_
_entity_poly.entity_id
_entity_poly.type
_entity_poly.pdbx_seq_one_letter_code
_entity_poly.pdbx_strand_id
1 'polypeptide(L)'
;MADPVILAEAIDDYADALERHRAVIGRGFGDVDKAFVHLMQVWQGEGAAEFGRRWEAATGGFEPLCAALPTLLKELRSRAVVLRGI
;
A
#
# COMPACT_ATOMS: atom_id res chain seq x y z
N MET A 1 -7.75 30.12 10.17
CA MET A 1 -8.33 28.85 9.69
C MET A 1 -7.84 28.65 8.26
N ALA A 2 -7.42 27.44 7.89
CA ALA A 2 -7.13 27.15 6.49
C ALA A 2 -8.43 27.28 5.68
N ASP A 3 -8.32 27.83 4.47
CA ASP A 3 -9.44 27.89 3.52
C ASP A 3 -9.94 26.46 3.24
N PRO A 4 -11.24 26.16 3.43
CA PRO A 4 -11.81 24.84 3.16
C PRO A 4 -11.49 24.31 1.76
N VAL A 5 -11.40 25.19 0.75
CA VAL A 5 -11.06 24.82 -0.63
C VAL A 5 -9.60 24.39 -0.73
N ILE A 6 -8.67 25.14 -0.13
CA ILE A 6 -7.24 24.79 -0.10
C ILE A 6 -7.03 23.47 0.64
N LEU A 7 -7.76 23.24 1.73
CA LEU A 7 -7.70 21.98 2.46
C LEU A 7 -8.24 20.80 1.62
N ALA A 8 -9.31 21.00 0.87
CA ALA A 8 -9.87 19.98 -0.02
C ALA A 8 -8.89 19.60 -1.15
N GLU A 9 -8.22 20.58 -1.76
CA GLU A 9 -7.17 20.34 -2.77
C GLU A 9 -6.01 19.54 -2.19
N ALA A 10 -5.50 19.92 -1.01
CA ALA A 10 -4.42 19.19 -0.36
C ALA A 10 -4.80 17.73 -0.01
N ILE A 11 -6.07 17.48 0.35
CA ILE A 11 -6.58 16.13 0.61
C ILE A 11 -6.61 15.29 -0.67
N ASP A 12 -7.07 15.86 -1.78
CA ASP A 12 -7.11 15.15 -3.07
C ASP A 12 -5.71 14.86 -3.59
N ASP A 13 -4.79 15.83 -3.53
CA ASP A 13 -3.38 15.63 -3.90
C ASP A 13 -2.73 14.51 -3.10
N TYR A 14 -3.01 14.46 -1.79
CA TYR A 14 -2.53 13.39 -0.92
C TYR A 14 -3.16 12.04 -1.29
N ALA A 15 -4.46 11.98 -1.56
CA ALA A 15 -5.13 10.75 -1.98
C ALA A 15 -4.56 10.21 -3.30
N ASP A 16 -4.29 11.10 -4.27
CA ASP A 16 -3.71 10.73 -5.57
C ASP A 16 -2.24 10.32 -5.46
N ALA A 17 -1.46 10.95 -4.57
CA ALA A 17 -0.12 10.49 -4.24
C ALA A 17 -0.16 9.08 -3.64
N LEU A 18 -1.06 8.85 -2.68
CA LEU A 18 -1.21 7.57 -2.01
C LEU A 18 -1.62 6.44 -2.98
N GLU A 19 -2.55 6.72 -3.90
CA GLU A 19 -2.97 5.77 -4.94
C GLU A 19 -1.83 5.44 -5.92
N ARG A 20 -1.08 6.46 -6.38
CA ARG A 20 0.08 6.26 -7.26
C ARG A 20 1.17 5.42 -6.59
N HIS A 21 1.53 5.75 -5.35
CA HIS A 21 2.56 5.01 -4.62
C HIS A 21 2.14 3.57 -4.33
N ARG A 22 0.87 3.34 -3.96
CA ARG A 22 0.32 1.99 -3.81
C ARG A 22 0.50 1.16 -5.08
N ALA A 23 0.18 1.72 -6.25
CA ALA A 23 0.30 1.00 -7.51
C ALA A 23 1.76 0.64 -7.85
N VAL A 24 2.70 1.54 -7.55
CA VAL A 24 4.14 1.29 -7.74
C VAL A 24 4.65 0.20 -6.80
N ILE A 25 4.36 0.33 -5.50
CA ILE A 25 4.82 -0.63 -4.50
C ILE A 25 4.15 -1.99 -4.73
N GLY A 26 2.85 -2.04 -5.05
CA GLY A 26 2.13 -3.28 -5.36
C GLY A 26 2.71 -4.05 -6.53
N ARG A 27 3.11 -3.36 -7.60
CA ARG A 27 3.79 -4.00 -8.75
C ARG A 27 5.16 -4.54 -8.34
N GLY A 28 6.01 -3.70 -7.76
CA GLY A 28 7.36 -4.11 -7.36
C GLY A 28 7.34 -5.27 -6.36
N PHE A 29 6.45 -5.19 -5.37
CA PHE A 29 6.27 -6.24 -4.39
C PHE A 29 5.79 -7.55 -5.04
N GLY A 30 4.80 -7.49 -5.93
CA GLY A 30 4.30 -8.67 -6.63
C GLY A 30 5.35 -9.36 -7.50
N ASP A 31 6.29 -8.62 -8.08
CA ASP A 31 7.38 -9.20 -8.86
C ASP A 31 8.42 -9.90 -7.99
N VAL A 32 8.78 -9.32 -6.83
CA VAL A 32 9.70 -9.95 -5.88
C VAL A 32 9.06 -11.17 -5.22
N ASP A 33 7.76 -11.12 -4.90
CA ASP A 33 7.03 -12.24 -4.30
C ASP A 33 6.94 -13.45 -5.25
N LYS A 34 6.70 -13.22 -6.55
CA LYS A 34 6.79 -14.29 -7.56
C LYS A 34 8.19 -14.91 -7.62
N ALA A 35 9.23 -14.09 -7.56
CA ALA A 35 10.62 -14.56 -7.56
C ALA A 35 10.93 -15.39 -6.30
N PHE A 36 10.41 -14.96 -5.14
CA PHE A 36 10.49 -15.72 -3.89
C PHE A 36 9.81 -17.09 -4.01
N VAL A 37 8.57 -17.13 -4.52
CA VAL A 37 7.82 -18.39 -4.71
C VAL A 37 8.61 -19.34 -5.63
N HIS A 38 9.17 -18.83 -6.72
CA HIS A 38 9.97 -19.64 -7.63
C HIS A 38 11.26 -20.17 -6.97
N LEU A 39 11.96 -19.33 -6.19
CA LEU A 39 13.13 -19.75 -5.42
C LEU A 39 12.79 -20.88 -4.44
N MET A 40 11.68 -20.76 -3.71
CA MET A 40 11.25 -21.75 -2.71
C MET A 40 10.78 -23.09 -3.32
N GLN A 41 10.50 -23.14 -4.62
CA GLN A 41 10.23 -24.41 -5.31
C GLN A 41 11.48 -25.27 -5.43
N VAL A 42 12.65 -24.65 -5.61
CA VAL A 42 13.92 -25.36 -5.85
C VAL A 42 14.83 -25.39 -4.63
N TRP A 43 14.74 -24.38 -3.76
CA TRP A 43 15.53 -24.32 -2.53
C TRP A 43 14.78 -24.99 -1.38
N GLN A 44 15.34 -26.10 -0.89
CA GLN A 44 14.77 -26.89 0.21
C GLN A 44 15.73 -26.97 1.39
N GLY A 45 15.20 -27.34 2.56
CA GLY A 45 15.96 -27.53 3.79
C GLY A 45 15.86 -26.37 4.78
N GLU A 46 16.67 -26.43 5.83
CA GLU A 46 16.56 -25.52 6.99
C GLU A 46 16.81 -24.04 6.63
N GLY A 47 17.79 -23.77 5.76
CA GLY A 47 18.06 -22.41 5.28
C GLY A 47 16.91 -21.80 4.47
N ALA A 48 16.22 -22.62 3.67
CA ALA A 48 15.03 -22.19 2.93
C ALA A 48 13.88 -21.86 3.89
N ALA A 49 13.68 -22.69 4.93
CA ALA A 49 12.66 -22.44 5.95
C ALA A 49 12.96 -21.17 6.77
N GLU A 50 14.22 -20.92 7.12
CA GLU A 50 14.61 -19.69 7.81
C GLU A 50 14.41 -18.45 6.93
N PHE A 51 14.80 -18.53 5.66
CA PHE A 51 14.59 -17.45 4.71
C PHE A 51 13.10 -17.15 4.52
N GLY A 52 12.26 -18.18 4.38
CA GLY A 52 10.79 -18.03 4.27
C GLY A 52 10.18 -17.29 5.46
N ARG A 53 10.58 -17.62 6.70
CA ARG A 53 10.12 -16.88 7.88
C ARG A 53 10.56 -15.41 7.88
N ARG A 54 11.79 -15.13 7.44
CA ARG A 54 12.30 -13.76 7.32
C ARG A 54 11.57 -12.99 6.22
N TRP A 55 11.24 -13.66 5.11
CA TRP A 55 10.41 -13.09 4.05
C TRP A 55 9.03 -12.73 4.58
N GLU A 56 8.30 -13.67 5.20
CA GLU A 56 6.98 -13.41 5.81
C GLU A 56 7.01 -12.27 6.84
N ALA A 57 8.05 -12.20 7.68
CA ALA A 57 8.21 -11.11 8.64
C ALA A 57 8.44 -9.75 7.96
N ALA A 58 9.23 -9.71 6.88
CA ALA A 58 9.48 -8.49 6.12
C ALA A 58 8.24 -8.03 5.33
N THR A 59 7.40 -8.97 4.90
CA THR A 59 6.27 -8.70 4.02
C THR A 59 4.92 -8.64 4.71
N GLY A 60 4.81 -9.12 5.95
CA GLY A 60 3.54 -9.23 6.68
C GLY A 60 2.79 -7.92 6.91
N GLY A 61 3.46 -6.76 6.82
CA GLY A 61 2.81 -5.45 6.88
C GLY A 61 2.22 -4.95 5.56
N PHE A 62 2.64 -5.54 4.43
CA PHE A 62 2.31 -5.04 3.10
C PHE A 62 0.88 -5.35 2.67
N GLU A 63 0.44 -6.59 2.91
CA GLU A 63 -0.91 -7.03 2.56
C GLU A 63 -2.00 -6.30 3.39
N PRO A 64 -1.88 -6.17 4.74
CA PRO A 64 -2.80 -5.35 5.53
C PRO A 64 -2.86 -3.89 5.09
N LEU A 65 -1.70 -3.29 4.76
CA LEU A 65 -1.65 -1.94 4.22
C LEU A 65 -2.43 -1.84 2.91
N CYS A 66 -2.18 -2.74 1.96
CA CYS A 66 -2.89 -2.78 0.69
C CYS A 66 -4.41 -2.97 0.83
N ALA A 67 -4.83 -3.73 1.83
CA ALA A 67 -6.25 -3.95 2.15
C ALA A 67 -6.92 -2.73 2.79
N ALA A 68 -6.20 -1.96 3.63
CA ALA A 68 -6.74 -0.78 4.31
C ALA A 68 -6.81 0.47 3.41
N LEU A 69 -5.92 0.58 2.41
CA LEU A 69 -5.78 1.77 1.56
C LEU A 69 -7.06 2.20 0.82
N PRO A 70 -7.87 1.31 0.22
CA PRO A 70 -9.14 1.70 -0.41
C PRO A 70 -10.10 2.41 0.54
N THR A 71 -10.18 1.95 1.79
CA THR A 71 -11.04 2.57 2.82
C THR A 71 -10.54 3.96 3.18
N LEU A 72 -9.24 4.12 3.39
CA LEU A 72 -8.63 5.43 3.68
C LEU A 72 -8.81 6.42 2.53
N LEU A 73 -8.61 5.98 1.28
CA LEU A 73 -8.84 6.81 0.09
C LEU A 73 -10.30 7.28 -0.02
N LYS A 74 -11.25 6.39 0.30
CA LYS A 74 -12.67 6.73 0.32
C LYS A 74 -12.98 7.80 1.38
N GLU A 75 -12.42 7.67 2.57
CA GLU A 75 -12.61 8.64 3.66
C GLU A 75 -12.01 10.01 3.29
N LEU A 76 -10.81 10.04 2.71
CA LEU A 76 -10.14 11.27 2.27
C LEU A 76 -10.99 11.99 1.20
N ARG A 77 -11.37 11.28 0.13
CA ARG A 77 -12.16 11.86 -0.97
C ARG A 77 -13.54 12.33 -0.48
N SER A 78 -14.18 11.60 0.44
CA SER A 78 -15.44 12.02 1.06
C SER A 78 -15.31 13.36 1.81
N ARG A 79 -14.23 13.53 2.59
CA ARG A 79 -13.96 14.77 3.31
C ARG A 79 -13.68 15.95 2.38
N ALA A 80 -12.96 15.73 1.29
CA ALA A 80 -12.72 16.78 0.28
C ALA A 80 -14.02 17.27 -0.36
N VAL A 81 -14.96 16.37 -0.65
CA VAL A 81 -16.30 16.73 -1.16
C VAL A 81 -17.07 17.58 -0.15
N VAL A 82 -17.06 17.20 1.12
CA VAL A 82 -17.74 17.96 2.18
C VAL A 82 -17.15 19.36 2.28
N LEU A 83 -15.82 19.49 2.30
CA LEU A 83 -15.13 20.78 2.44
C LEU A 83 -15.41 21.76 1.29
N ARG A 84 -15.66 21.26 0.08
CA ARG A 84 -16.04 22.08 -1.08
C ARG A 84 -17.51 22.52 -1.09
N GLY A 85 -18.35 21.87 -0.28
CA GLY A 85 -19.77 22.21 -0.13
C GLY A 85 -20.08 23.17 1.02
N ILE A 86 -19.05 23.63 1.75
CA ILE A 86 -19.14 24.58 2.87
C ILE A 86 -18.87 26.00 2.38
#